data_AF-A0A351IUA8-F1
#
_entry.id   AF-A0A351IUA8-F1
#
_cell.length_a   1.000
_cell.length_b   1.000
_cell.length_c   1.000
_cell.angle_alpha   90.00
_cell.angle_beta   90.00
_cell.angle_gamma   90.00
#
_symmetry.space_group_name_H-M   'P 1'
#
loop_
_entity.id
_entity.type
_entity.pdbx_description
1 polymer ?
#
loop_
_entity_poly.entity_id
_entity_poly.type
_entity_poly.pdbx_seq_one_letter_code
_entity_poly.pdbx_strand_id
1 'polypeptide(L)'
;FFDDLAKWVVEVDSADDLPRVVEAAFTVAMTGRPGPVVVSLPEDVLREVATTQPGPPVQIDERPPSVRDVDAVNAVLAAAERPVLLVGGGGWTTDGRMALSRLATRQDLPVVVTFRRHDLFDNTDDHYVGEAGVGMPPAVRRTLVEADVILAVGARFGE
;
A
#
# COMPACT_ATOMS: atom_id res chain seq x y z
N PHE A 1 -13.02 23.68 0.82
CA PHE A 1 -11.76 23.87 0.05
C PHE A 1 -11.00 22.56 -0.10
N PHE A 2 -10.82 21.78 0.98
CA PHE A 2 -10.02 20.55 0.94
C PHE A 2 -10.75 19.31 0.40
N ASP A 3 -12.05 19.39 0.12
CA ASP A 3 -12.90 18.24 -0.23
C ASP A 3 -12.37 17.43 -1.42
N ASP A 4 -11.84 18.10 -2.45
CA ASP A 4 -11.29 17.42 -3.63
C ASP A 4 -9.86 16.88 -3.41
N LEU A 5 -9.22 17.21 -2.28
CA LEU A 5 -7.83 16.88 -1.97
C LEU A 5 -7.69 15.83 -0.85
N ALA A 6 -8.70 15.71 0.01
CA ALA A 6 -8.70 14.83 1.17
C ALA A 6 -9.76 13.73 1.05
N LYS A 7 -9.52 12.58 1.68
CA LYS A 7 -10.51 11.49 1.76
C LYS A 7 -11.74 11.91 2.55
N TRP A 8 -11.56 12.82 3.51
CA TRP A 8 -12.62 13.34 4.34
C TRP A 8 -12.21 14.71 4.89
N VAL A 9 -13.17 15.62 4.90
CA VAL A 9 -13.07 16.95 5.49
C VAL A 9 -14.23 17.10 6.45
N VAL A 10 -13.95 17.50 7.68
CA VAL A 10 -14.95 17.64 8.74
C VAL A 10 -14.59 18.82 9.62
N GLU A 11 -15.59 19.50 10.15
CA GLU A 11 -15.45 20.49 11.21
C GLU A 11 -16.04 19.94 12.50
N VAL A 12 -15.40 20.26 13.62
CA VAL A 12 -15.84 19.81 14.95
C VAL A 12 -16.75 20.88 15.55
N ASP A 13 -17.95 20.47 15.97
CA ASP A 13 -18.97 21.39 16.51
C ASP A 13 -18.87 21.59 18.03
N SER A 14 -18.22 20.66 18.76
CA SER A 14 -18.08 20.72 20.23
C SER A 14 -16.83 19.98 20.71
N ALA A 15 -16.27 20.36 21.87
CA ALA A 15 -15.08 19.69 22.38
C ALA A 15 -15.33 18.21 22.71
N ASP A 16 -16.57 17.83 23.02
CA ASP A 16 -16.93 16.44 23.34
C ASP A 16 -17.06 15.53 22.11
N ASP A 17 -17.11 16.09 20.90
CA ASP A 17 -17.06 15.32 19.66
C ASP A 17 -15.64 14.91 19.27
N LEU A 18 -14.62 15.57 19.82
CA LEU A 18 -13.21 15.38 19.42
C LEU A 18 -12.76 13.92 19.45
N PRO A 19 -12.99 13.14 20.53
CA PRO A 19 -12.55 11.73 20.56
C PRO A 19 -13.10 10.92 19.38
N ARG A 20 -14.40 11.04 19.11
CA ARG A 20 -15.08 10.31 18.03
C ARG A 20 -14.64 10.78 16.65
N VAL A 21 -14.53 12.10 16.44
CA VAL A 21 -14.11 12.66 15.14
C VAL A 21 -12.68 12.28 14.81
N VAL A 22 -11.77 12.32 15.79
CA VAL A 22 -10.38 11.93 15.62
C VAL A 22 -10.26 10.43 15.34
N GLU A 23 -11.00 9.58 16.05
CA GLU A 23 -11.07 8.14 15.78
C GLU A 23 -11.54 7.85 14.35
N ALA A 24 -12.62 8.51 13.92
CA ALA A 24 -13.10 8.42 12.55
C ALA A 24 -12.07 8.93 11.54
N ALA A 25 -11.36 10.02 11.86
CA ALA A 25 -10.34 10.60 10.98
C ALA A 25 -9.19 9.63 10.73
N PHE A 26 -8.66 8.99 11.77
CA PHE A 26 -7.63 7.96 11.63
C PHE A 26 -8.16 6.73 10.89
N THR A 27 -9.38 6.29 11.21
CA THR A 27 -10.01 5.16 10.52
C THR A 27 -10.12 5.42 9.02
N VAL A 28 -10.63 6.57 8.62
CA VAL A 28 -10.75 6.97 7.21
C VAL A 28 -9.36 7.15 6.59
N ALA A 29 -8.42 7.79 7.28
CA ALA A 29 -7.09 8.04 6.75
C ALA A 29 -6.32 6.74 6.45
N MET A 30 -6.49 5.70 7.26
CA MET A 30 -5.73 4.46 7.18
C MET A 30 -6.44 3.33 6.42
N THR A 31 -7.78 3.32 6.37
CA THR A 31 -8.54 2.23 5.72
C THR A 31 -8.43 2.27 4.20
N GLY A 32 -8.24 1.09 3.59
CA GLY A 32 -8.16 0.95 2.14
C GLY A 32 -6.90 1.61 1.60
N ARG A 33 -7.02 2.54 0.66
CA ARG A 33 -5.88 3.36 0.21
C ARG A 33 -5.63 4.47 1.25
N PRO A 34 -4.46 4.51 1.91
CA PRO A 34 -4.18 5.58 2.87
C PRO A 34 -4.15 6.95 2.19
N GLY A 35 -4.65 7.97 2.87
CA GLY A 35 -4.73 9.32 2.33
C GLY A 35 -5.09 10.36 3.38
N PRO A 36 -4.94 11.66 3.05
CA PRO A 36 -5.12 12.74 4.00
C PRO A 36 -6.58 12.89 4.41
N VAL A 37 -6.79 13.33 5.65
CA VAL A 37 -8.06 13.75 6.22
C VAL A 37 -7.84 15.11 6.87
N VAL A 38 -8.82 16.00 6.76
CA VAL A 38 -8.76 17.34 7.35
C VAL A 38 -9.85 17.48 8.41
N VAL A 39 -9.43 17.79 9.63
CA VAL A 39 -10.32 18.11 10.75
C VAL A 39 -10.15 19.59 11.09
N SER A 40 -11.18 20.38 10.83
CA SER A 40 -11.27 21.80 11.19
C SER A 40 -11.64 21.92 12.67
N LEU A 41 -10.92 22.78 13.38
CA LEU A 41 -11.09 23.02 14.81
C LEU A 41 -11.39 24.50 15.03
N PRO A 42 -12.66 24.87 15.25
CA PRO A 42 -13.05 26.23 15.59
C PRO A 42 -12.37 26.71 16.88
N GLU A 43 -12.04 28.00 16.93
CA GLU A 43 -11.29 28.60 18.04
C GLU A 43 -12.08 28.60 19.36
N ASP A 44 -13.40 28.73 19.28
CA ASP A 44 -14.33 28.62 20.40
C ASP A 44 -14.37 27.19 20.95
N VAL A 45 -14.49 26.18 20.07
CA VAL A 45 -14.44 24.76 20.45
C VAL A 45 -13.11 24.39 21.13
N LEU A 46 -11.98 24.94 20.67
CA LEU A 46 -10.67 24.72 21.29
C LEU A 46 -10.54 25.24 22.73
N ARG A 47 -11.42 26.16 23.15
CA ARG A 47 -11.44 26.72 24.50
C ARG A 47 -12.38 25.99 25.45
N GLU A 48 -13.24 25.13 24.92
CA GLU A 48 -14.16 24.35 25.72
C GLU A 48 -13.43 23.26 26.53
N VAL A 49 -14.03 22.90 27.66
CA VAL A 49 -13.55 21.77 28.48
C VAL A 49 -14.33 20.54 28.06
N ALA A 50 -13.65 19.60 27.41
CA ALA A 50 -14.22 18.28 27.12
C ALA A 50 -14.43 17.49 28.42
N THR A 51 -15.55 16.78 28.49
CA THR A 51 -15.88 15.80 29.53
C THR A 51 -15.61 14.36 29.06
N THR A 52 -15.52 14.16 27.76
CA THR A 52 -15.19 12.89 27.10
C THR A 52 -13.69 12.60 27.11
N GLN A 53 -13.34 11.32 26.99
CA GLN A 53 -11.94 10.86 26.99
C GLN A 53 -11.59 10.26 25.62
N PRO A 54 -10.34 10.38 25.16
CA PRO A 54 -9.87 9.70 23.96
C PRO A 54 -10.02 8.18 24.07
N GLY A 55 -10.40 7.54 22.96
CA GLY A 55 -10.35 6.09 22.82
C GLY A 55 -8.92 5.56 22.66
N PRO A 56 -8.74 4.23 22.58
CA PRO A 56 -7.45 3.63 22.23
C PRO A 56 -7.02 4.04 20.81
N PRO A 57 -5.72 3.89 20.45
CA PRO A 57 -5.27 4.11 19.09
C PRO A 57 -6.02 3.25 18.08
N VAL A 58 -6.45 3.86 16.98
CA VAL A 58 -7.07 3.13 15.87
C VAL A 58 -6.07 2.13 15.29
N GLN A 59 -6.53 0.89 15.09
CA GLN A 59 -5.80 -0.16 14.40
C GLN A 59 -6.64 -0.59 13.19
N ILE A 60 -6.02 -0.69 12.01
CA ILE A 60 -6.67 -1.22 10.82
C ILE A 60 -6.07 -2.59 10.53
N ASP A 61 -6.88 -3.63 10.70
CA ASP A 61 -6.50 -4.98 10.35
C ASP A 61 -6.66 -5.20 8.85
N GLU A 62 -5.56 -5.56 8.18
CA GLU A 62 -5.62 -6.05 6.81
C GLU A 62 -6.17 -7.47 6.79
N ARG A 63 -7.09 -7.74 5.87
CA ARG A 63 -7.63 -9.08 5.70
C ARG A 63 -6.59 -9.95 4.97
N PRO A 64 -6.09 -11.04 5.58
CA PRO A 64 -5.19 -11.93 4.88
C PRO A 64 -5.91 -12.61 3.70
N PRO A 65 -5.19 -12.96 2.62
CA PRO A 65 -5.76 -13.74 1.54
C PRO A 65 -6.22 -15.11 2.07
N SER A 66 -7.28 -15.67 1.48
CA SER A 66 -7.70 -17.02 1.86
C SER A 66 -6.72 -18.05 1.30
N VAL A 67 -6.64 -19.24 1.93
CA VAL A 67 -5.83 -20.36 1.42
C VAL A 67 -6.19 -20.69 -0.03
N ARG A 68 -7.49 -20.64 -0.36
CA ARG A 68 -7.99 -20.86 -1.71
C ARG A 68 -7.43 -19.83 -2.72
N ASP A 69 -7.35 -18.56 -2.34
CA ASP A 69 -6.81 -17.52 -3.23
C ASP A 69 -5.30 -17.71 -3.43
N VAL A 70 -4.58 -18.07 -2.37
CA VAL A 70 -3.13 -18.37 -2.45
C VAL A 70 -2.88 -19.59 -3.35
N ASP A 71 -3.66 -20.65 -3.20
CA ASP A 71 -3.55 -21.86 -4.04
C ASP A 71 -3.86 -21.54 -5.51
N ALA A 72 -4.84 -20.68 -5.78
CA ALA A 72 -5.17 -20.25 -7.14
C ALA A 72 -4.01 -19.46 -7.77
N VAL A 73 -3.38 -18.55 -7.03
CA VAL A 73 -2.20 -17.81 -7.52
C VAL A 73 -1.03 -18.77 -7.77
N ASN A 74 -0.78 -19.71 -6.86
CA ASN A 74 0.28 -20.71 -7.04
C ASN A 74 0.05 -21.58 -8.28
N ALA A 75 -1.19 -21.99 -8.55
CA ALA A 75 -1.52 -22.76 -9.74
C ALA A 75 -1.28 -21.97 -11.03
N VAL A 76 -1.60 -20.68 -11.05
CA VAL A 76 -1.33 -19.79 -12.20
C VAL A 76 0.17 -19.62 -12.40
N LEU A 77 0.93 -19.36 -11.34
CA LEU A 77 2.39 -19.22 -11.42
C LEU A 77 3.08 -20.51 -11.88
N ALA A 78 2.63 -21.67 -11.40
CA ALA A 78 3.21 -22.96 -11.76
C ALA A 78 3.00 -23.33 -13.24
N ALA A 79 1.98 -22.75 -13.88
CA ALA A 79 1.69 -22.96 -15.31
C ALA A 79 2.32 -21.88 -16.21
N ALA A 80 2.87 -20.82 -15.64
CA ALA A 80 3.48 -19.72 -16.38
C ALA A 80 4.87 -20.10 -16.90
N GLU A 81 5.18 -19.73 -18.14
CA GLU A 81 6.49 -19.92 -18.76
C GLU A 81 7.39 -18.70 -18.52
N ARG A 82 6.81 -17.49 -18.40
CA ARG A 82 7.55 -16.23 -18.22
C ARG A 82 6.88 -15.34 -17.15
N PRO A 83 6.70 -15.84 -15.92
CA PRO A 83 6.10 -15.05 -14.85
C PRO A 83 7.03 -13.90 -14.43
N VAL A 84 6.45 -12.75 -14.11
CA VAL A 84 7.16 -11.58 -13.55
C VAL A 84 6.51 -11.14 -12.26
N LEU A 85 7.34 -10.78 -11.28
CA LEU A 85 6.90 -10.19 -10.02
C LEU A 85 6.99 -8.67 -10.11
N LEU A 86 5.84 -7.98 -10.06
CA LEU A 86 5.76 -6.52 -10.05
C LEU A 86 5.47 -6.02 -8.64
N VAL A 87 6.40 -5.29 -8.03
CA VAL A 87 6.32 -4.91 -6.62
C VAL A 87 6.20 -3.41 -6.48
N GLY A 88 5.16 -2.95 -5.78
CA GLY A 88 4.93 -1.53 -5.59
C GLY A 88 4.30 -1.19 -4.25
N GLY A 89 3.75 0.02 -4.17
CA GLY A 89 3.01 0.47 -2.99
C GLY A 89 3.91 0.73 -1.78
N GLY A 90 3.31 0.77 -0.59
CA GLY A 90 4.01 1.03 0.67
C GLY A 90 3.41 0.17 1.78
N GLY A 91 3.88 0.35 3.02
CA GLY A 91 3.43 -0.48 4.16
C GLY A 91 4.21 -1.78 4.32
N TRP A 92 5.28 -1.97 3.53
CA TRP A 92 6.13 -3.14 3.64
C TRP A 92 6.90 -3.16 4.96
N THR A 93 6.75 -4.24 5.71
CA THR A 93 7.61 -4.55 6.86
C THR A 93 8.93 -5.16 6.41
N THR A 94 9.92 -5.20 7.30
CA THR A 94 11.17 -5.93 7.05
C THR A 94 10.90 -7.40 6.74
N ASP A 95 10.05 -8.06 7.53
CA ASP A 95 9.68 -9.46 7.31
C ASP A 95 8.95 -9.67 5.98
N GLY A 96 8.09 -8.73 5.58
CA GLY A 96 7.42 -8.72 4.29
C GLY A 96 8.41 -8.65 3.12
N ARG A 97 9.39 -7.74 3.17
CA ARG A 97 10.46 -7.65 2.15
C ARG A 97 11.32 -8.91 2.11
N MET A 98 11.62 -9.50 3.25
CA MET A 98 12.34 -10.78 3.30
C MET A 98 11.51 -11.93 2.72
N ALA A 99 10.20 -11.95 2.95
CA ALA A 99 9.30 -12.94 2.37
C ALA A 99 9.21 -12.79 0.85
N LEU A 100 9.16 -11.55 0.36
CA LEU A 100 9.21 -11.22 -1.07
C LEU A 100 10.52 -11.70 -1.72
N SER A 101 11.67 -11.42 -1.11
CA SER A 101 12.98 -11.91 -1.57
C SER A 101 13.01 -13.44 -1.63
N ARG A 102 12.58 -14.13 -0.56
CA ARG A 102 12.48 -15.60 -0.57
C ARG A 102 11.53 -16.14 -1.64
N LEU A 103 10.42 -15.46 -1.91
CA LEU A 103 9.49 -15.85 -2.97
C LEU A 103 10.17 -15.77 -4.34
N ALA A 104 10.79 -14.62 -4.64
CA ALA A 104 11.49 -14.39 -5.90
C ALA A 104 12.58 -15.44 -6.14
N THR A 105 13.46 -15.66 -5.17
CA THR A 105 14.55 -16.65 -5.30
C THR A 105 14.03 -18.09 -5.40
N ARG A 106 13.00 -18.47 -4.64
CA ARG A 106 12.49 -19.86 -4.66
C ARG A 106 11.77 -20.22 -5.94
N GLN A 107 11.19 -19.24 -6.61
CA GLN A 107 10.40 -19.41 -7.83
C GLN A 107 11.15 -18.89 -9.07
N ASP A 108 12.41 -18.46 -8.90
CA ASP A 108 13.27 -17.88 -9.94
C ASP A 108 12.56 -16.76 -10.74
N LEU A 109 11.88 -15.86 -10.01
CA LEU A 109 11.04 -14.83 -10.62
C LEU A 109 11.86 -13.56 -10.89
N PRO A 110 11.87 -13.03 -12.14
CA PRO A 110 12.31 -11.67 -12.38
C PRO A 110 11.44 -10.68 -11.62
N VAL A 111 12.10 -9.76 -10.90
CA VAL A 111 11.46 -8.75 -10.07
C VAL A 111 11.60 -7.38 -10.72
N VAL A 112 10.46 -6.73 -10.91
CA VAL A 112 10.37 -5.34 -11.35
C VAL A 112 9.70 -4.54 -10.24
N VAL A 113 10.30 -3.43 -9.83
CA VAL A 113 9.68 -2.51 -8.86
C VAL A 113 8.95 -1.39 -9.58
N THR A 114 7.90 -0.86 -8.98
CA THR A 114 7.21 0.30 -9.53
C THR A 114 7.96 1.61 -9.24
N PHE A 115 7.50 2.70 -9.87
CA PHE A 115 8.18 3.99 -9.78
C PHE A 115 8.41 4.44 -8.32
N ARG A 116 9.67 4.78 -7.99
CA ARG A 116 10.14 5.20 -6.66
C ARG A 116 9.98 4.13 -5.56
N ARG A 117 10.15 2.84 -5.91
CA ARG A 117 10.07 1.69 -4.98
C ARG A 117 11.31 0.80 -4.98
N HIS A 118 12.46 1.37 -5.32
CA HIS A 118 13.75 0.67 -5.34
C HIS A 118 14.22 0.09 -4.00
N ASP A 119 13.61 0.49 -2.89
CA ASP A 119 13.94 0.01 -1.54
C ASP A 119 13.15 -1.25 -1.13
N LEU A 120 12.26 -1.74 -2.01
CA LEU A 120 11.46 -2.93 -1.75
C LEU A 120 12.18 -4.23 -2.08
N PHE A 121 13.28 -4.17 -2.83
CA PHE A 121 14.07 -5.33 -3.22
C PHE A 121 15.56 -4.97 -3.26
N ASP A 122 16.45 -5.96 -3.10
CA ASP A 122 17.89 -5.72 -3.19
C ASP A 122 18.29 -5.54 -4.66
N ASN A 123 18.77 -4.35 -5.01
CA ASN A 123 19.14 -4.02 -6.39
C ASN A 123 20.44 -4.69 -6.87
N THR A 124 21.12 -5.44 -5.99
CA THR A 124 22.31 -6.24 -6.31
C THR A 124 22.00 -7.72 -6.53
N ASP A 125 20.77 -8.15 -6.26
CA ASP A 125 20.32 -9.53 -6.50
C ASP A 125 20.05 -9.74 -8.00
N ASP A 126 20.45 -10.91 -8.53
CA ASP A 126 20.33 -11.25 -9.96
C ASP A 126 18.88 -11.28 -10.47
N HIS A 127 17.89 -11.45 -9.58
CA HIS A 127 16.48 -11.41 -9.93
C HIS A 127 15.96 -9.97 -10.11
N TYR A 128 16.67 -8.94 -9.67
CA TYR A 128 16.25 -7.55 -9.83
C TYR A 128 16.45 -7.08 -11.28
N VAL A 129 15.34 -6.92 -12.01
CA VAL A 129 15.35 -6.54 -13.42
C VAL A 129 15.34 -5.03 -13.61
N GLY A 130 14.80 -4.28 -12.65
CA GLY A 130 14.78 -2.82 -12.66
C GLY A 130 13.44 -2.22 -12.25
N GLU A 131 13.21 -0.97 -12.69
CA GLU A 131 12.05 -0.18 -12.30
C GLU A 131 11.13 0.12 -13.48
N ALA A 132 9.83 -0.07 -13.27
CA ALA A 132 8.74 0.31 -14.16
C ALA A 132 8.35 1.80 -13.97
N GLY A 133 9.29 2.71 -14.26
CA GLY A 133 9.09 4.17 -14.13
C GLY A 133 8.92 4.91 -15.47
N VAL A 134 8.87 6.26 -15.41
CA VAL A 134 8.72 7.13 -16.61
C VAL A 134 9.82 6.89 -17.65
N GLY A 135 11.05 6.66 -17.19
CA GLY A 135 12.23 6.37 -18.03
C GLY A 135 12.54 4.87 -18.14
N MET A 136 11.51 4.01 -18.14
CA MET A 136 11.67 2.56 -18.09
C MET A 136 12.68 2.05 -19.14
N PRO A 137 13.76 1.37 -18.71
CA PRO A 137 14.75 0.83 -19.63
C PRO A 137 14.10 -0.16 -20.62
N PRO A 138 14.57 -0.24 -21.89
CA PRO A 138 14.00 -1.14 -22.89
C PRO A 138 13.97 -2.61 -22.45
N ALA A 139 14.96 -3.05 -21.68
CA ALA A 139 15.02 -4.42 -21.15
C ALA A 139 13.90 -4.69 -20.13
N VAL A 140 13.67 -3.78 -19.17
CA VAL A 140 12.56 -3.86 -18.19
C VAL A 140 11.21 -3.88 -18.91
N ARG A 141 11.03 -2.98 -19.90
CA ARG A 141 9.82 -2.93 -20.71
C ARG A 141 9.58 -4.25 -21.44
N ARG A 142 10.63 -4.84 -22.02
CA ARG A 142 10.53 -6.14 -22.71
C ARG A 142 10.12 -7.24 -21.74
N THR A 143 10.75 -7.33 -20.57
CA THR A 143 10.38 -8.30 -19.53
C THR A 143 8.89 -8.22 -19.18
N LEU A 144 8.34 -7.02 -18.98
CA LEU A 144 6.92 -6.86 -18.67
C LEU A 144 5.99 -7.18 -19.86
N VAL A 145 6.38 -6.82 -21.08
CA VAL A 145 5.54 -7.03 -22.28
C VAL A 145 5.54 -8.49 -22.73
N GLU A 146 6.65 -9.20 -22.54
CA GLU A 146 6.78 -10.62 -22.89
C GLU A 146 6.28 -11.56 -21.80
N ALA A 147 6.02 -11.04 -20.59
CA ALA A 147 5.44 -11.82 -19.51
C ALA A 147 4.08 -12.39 -19.91
N ASP A 148 3.87 -13.66 -19.65
CA ASP A 148 2.56 -14.31 -19.78
C ASP A 148 1.73 -14.18 -18.49
N VAL A 149 2.38 -14.04 -17.34
CA VAL A 149 1.78 -13.75 -16.04
C VAL A 149 2.56 -12.65 -15.33
N ILE A 150 1.85 -11.67 -14.78
CA ILE A 150 2.42 -10.68 -13.87
C ILE A 150 1.74 -10.82 -12.51
N LEU A 151 2.51 -11.24 -11.49
CA LEU A 151 2.07 -11.18 -10.10
C LEU A 151 2.37 -9.78 -9.57
N ALA A 152 1.35 -8.94 -9.49
CA ALA A 152 1.47 -7.60 -8.93
C ALA A 152 1.19 -7.60 -7.42
N VAL A 153 2.15 -7.17 -6.61
CA VAL A 153 2.02 -7.08 -5.15
C VAL A 153 2.20 -5.64 -4.71
N GLY A 154 1.15 -5.04 -4.13
CA GLY A 154 1.14 -3.66 -3.65
C GLY A 154 1.14 -2.58 -4.75
N ALA A 155 1.28 -2.95 -6.02
CA ALA A 155 1.29 -2.02 -7.15
C ALA A 155 -0.09 -1.38 -7.39
N ARG A 156 -0.09 -0.10 -7.82
CA ARG A 156 -1.32 0.71 -7.95
C ARG A 156 -1.71 1.05 -9.39
N PHE A 157 -0.95 0.61 -10.38
CA PHE A 157 -1.19 0.80 -11.84
C PHE A 157 -1.55 2.23 -12.29
N GLY A 158 -1.24 3.24 -11.49
CA GLY A 158 -1.43 4.66 -11.77
C GLY A 158 -0.35 5.50 -11.10
N GLU A 159 0.80 4.88 -10.82
CA GLU A 159 2.00 5.52 -10.28
C GLU A 159 2.76 6.32 -11.35
#